data_AF-A0A522F9F2-F1
#
_entry.id   AF-A0A522F9F2-F1
#
_cell.length_a   1.000
_cell.length_b   1.000
_cell.length_c   1.000
_cell.angle_alpha   90.00
_cell.angle_beta   90.00
_cell.angle_gamma   90.00
#
_symmetry.space_group_name_H-M   'P 1'
#
loop_
_entity.id
_entity.type
_entity.pdbx_description
1 polymer ?
#
loop_
_entity_poly.entity_id
_entity_poly.type
_entity_poly.pdbx_seq_one_letter_code
_entity_poly.pdbx_strand_id
1 'polypeptide(L)'
;PIAIDRKSYSEIIQLPYFRLPGLGHIQRNDLIAFNFPEGDTVAMTNTNASYYGMCRQIAMFKHISYAESREELWRNSEIIYKPVDKKDVYVKRCVAVAGETIEIRDRKLFINGKAADIPPTLQYNYDLKIDGDINEKRLADLGITEEMFISKEGYQVSYALTDSTVKILKFFPNIKEISPHQFSKGEYLPSILGIPDDVFPHSPTFPWNRDNFGPLVIPRKWMIVKLTLDSLPLYERIIDVYEHNDLAVRGKDIFINGQKTNSYTFKQDYYWVMGDNRHNSLDSRYWGFVPEDHILGKVVLNFNMKNLF
;
A
#
# COMPACT_ATOMS: atom_id res chain seq x y z
N PRO A 1 -25.84 8.63 30.90
CA PRO A 1 -25.10 7.75 29.97
C PRO A 1 -25.81 7.73 28.61
N ILE A 2 -25.39 8.61 27.70
CA ILE A 2 -25.96 8.71 26.35
C ILE A 2 -25.27 7.67 25.46
N ALA A 3 -26.06 6.65 25.10
CA ALA A 3 -25.92 5.67 24.02
C ALA A 3 -24.53 5.07 23.74
N ILE A 4 -24.31 3.85 24.24
CA ILE A 4 -23.20 2.95 23.87
C ILE A 4 -23.46 2.29 22.49
N ASP A 5 -24.61 2.53 21.85
CA ASP A 5 -25.09 1.72 20.72
C ASP A 5 -25.61 2.55 19.52
N ARG A 6 -25.15 3.80 19.37
CA ARG A 6 -25.48 4.63 18.19
C ARG A 6 -24.21 5.21 17.57
N LYS A 7 -24.14 5.21 16.23
CA LYS A 7 -23.07 5.89 15.49
C LYS A 7 -22.95 7.33 15.99
N SER A 8 -21.73 7.76 16.27
CA SER A 8 -21.42 9.11 16.77
C SER A 8 -21.55 10.21 15.70
N TYR A 9 -22.04 9.87 14.51
CA TYR A 9 -22.22 10.75 13.37
C TYR A 9 -23.53 10.44 12.64
N SER A 10 -24.08 11.47 11.99
CA SER A 10 -25.30 11.35 11.19
C SER A 10 -24.94 10.95 9.75
N GLU A 11 -25.70 10.02 9.18
CA GLU A 11 -25.65 9.71 7.74
C GLU A 11 -26.65 10.53 6.93
N ILE A 12 -27.59 11.22 7.59
CA ILE A 12 -28.66 12.01 6.96
C ILE A 12 -28.12 13.33 6.40
N ILE A 13 -27.06 13.87 7.02
CA ILE A 13 -26.42 15.12 6.59
C ILE A 13 -24.93 14.83 6.40
N GLN A 14 -24.51 14.71 5.15
CA GLN A 14 -23.11 14.63 4.77
C GLN A 14 -22.75 15.92 4.03
N LEU A 15 -21.90 16.75 4.64
CA LEU A 15 -21.27 17.87 3.93
C LEU A 15 -20.10 17.33 3.10
N PRO A 16 -19.83 17.89 1.91
CA PRO A 16 -18.61 17.56 1.18
C PRO A 16 -17.39 17.76 2.07
N TYR A 17 -16.46 16.81 2.06
CA TYR A 17 -15.21 16.96 2.81
C TYR A 17 -14.49 18.22 2.30
N PHE A 18 -14.32 19.19 3.19
CA PHE A 18 -13.66 20.45 2.87
C PHE A 18 -12.34 20.54 3.64
N ARG A 19 -11.24 20.42 2.92
CA ARG A 19 -9.90 20.64 3.46
C ARG A 19 -9.57 22.13 3.41
N LEU A 20 -9.25 22.73 4.56
CA LEU A 20 -8.64 24.06 4.59
C LEU A 20 -7.28 23.99 3.85
N PRO A 21 -6.96 24.95 2.96
CA PRO A 21 -5.69 24.95 2.25
C PRO A 21 -4.53 24.91 3.25
N GLY A 22 -3.77 23.82 3.24
CA GLY A 22 -2.56 23.69 4.06
C GLY A 22 -1.46 24.62 3.56
N LEU A 23 -0.51 24.97 4.43
CA LEU A 23 0.55 25.96 4.17
C LEU A 23 1.60 25.53 3.11
N GLY A 24 1.39 24.45 2.37
CA GLY A 24 2.29 24.03 1.28
C GLY A 24 1.83 22.80 0.50
N HIS A 25 2.35 22.63 -0.71
CA HIS A 25 2.10 21.47 -1.57
C HIS A 25 2.93 20.27 -1.12
N ILE A 26 2.37 19.06 -1.27
CA ILE A 26 3.10 17.81 -1.02
C ILE A 26 4.20 17.63 -2.07
N GLN A 27 5.38 17.25 -1.61
CA GLN A 27 6.57 17.03 -2.41
C GLN A 27 7.12 15.63 -2.15
N ARG A 28 8.01 15.18 -3.05
CA ARG A 28 8.77 13.96 -2.84
C ARG A 28 9.51 14.01 -1.50
N ASN A 29 9.56 12.85 -0.84
CA ASN A 29 10.15 12.61 0.47
C ASN A 29 9.44 13.24 1.68
N ASP A 30 8.34 13.98 1.51
CA ASP A 30 7.53 14.40 2.64
C ASP A 30 6.97 13.19 3.39
N LEU A 31 7.01 13.22 4.72
CA LEU A 31 6.17 12.35 5.54
C LEU A 31 4.77 12.94 5.57
N ILE A 32 3.78 12.19 5.11
CA ILE A 32 2.40 12.64 5.03
C ILE A 32 1.49 11.76 5.87
N ALA A 33 0.58 12.40 6.59
CA ALA A 33 -0.55 11.75 7.24
C ALA A 33 -1.75 11.79 6.30
N PHE A 34 -2.42 10.65 6.12
CA PHE A 34 -3.56 10.52 5.22
C PHE A 34 -4.53 9.44 5.71
N ASN A 35 -5.79 9.58 5.33
CA ASN A 35 -6.83 8.59 5.55
C ASN A 35 -6.62 7.38 4.64
N PHE A 36 -6.69 6.18 5.20
CA PHE A 36 -6.45 4.92 4.48
C PHE A 36 -7.38 4.81 3.26
N PRO A 37 -6.86 4.68 2.01
CA PRO A 37 -7.71 4.78 0.82
C PRO A 37 -8.78 3.69 0.73
N GLU A 38 -8.47 2.46 1.16
CA GLU A 38 -9.41 1.31 1.22
C GLU A 38 -10.20 1.21 2.54
N GLY A 39 -10.06 2.19 3.44
CA GLY A 39 -10.75 2.21 4.74
C GLY A 39 -12.21 2.65 4.68
N ASP A 40 -12.79 2.84 3.49
CA ASP A 40 -14.20 3.23 3.29
C ASP A 40 -15.19 2.11 3.58
N THR A 41 -14.79 0.85 3.42
CA THR A 41 -15.62 -0.32 3.73
C THR A 41 -14.86 -1.22 4.69
N VAL A 42 -15.47 -1.59 5.81
CA VAL A 42 -14.85 -2.40 6.87
C VAL A 42 -15.71 -3.62 7.18
N ALA A 43 -15.10 -4.80 7.17
CA ALA A 43 -15.69 -6.03 7.69
C ALA A 43 -15.30 -6.20 9.17
N MET A 44 -16.29 -6.25 10.05
CA MET A 44 -16.07 -6.34 11.49
C MET A 44 -15.44 -7.66 11.96
N THR A 45 -15.49 -8.71 11.15
CA THR A 45 -14.81 -9.99 11.43
C THR A 45 -13.29 -9.88 11.44
N ASN A 46 -12.71 -8.93 10.70
CA ASN A 46 -11.28 -8.64 10.73
C ASN A 46 -11.00 -7.19 10.32
N THR A 47 -10.99 -6.29 11.29
CA THR A 47 -10.75 -4.86 11.07
C THR A 47 -9.30 -4.52 10.71
N ASN A 48 -8.36 -5.48 10.84
CA ASN A 48 -6.95 -5.27 10.50
C ASN A 48 -6.67 -5.51 9.01
N ALA A 49 -7.59 -6.16 8.29
CA ALA A 49 -7.49 -6.41 6.87
C ALA A 49 -8.37 -5.44 6.07
N SER A 50 -7.92 -5.11 4.85
CA SER A 50 -8.79 -4.40 3.90
C SER A 50 -9.98 -5.30 3.52
N TYR A 51 -11.19 -4.73 3.51
CA TYR A 51 -12.38 -5.40 2.98
C TYR A 51 -12.14 -5.95 1.57
N TYR A 52 -11.51 -5.16 0.71
CA TYR A 52 -11.22 -5.55 -0.67
C TYR A 52 -10.20 -6.69 -0.73
N GLY A 53 -9.16 -6.62 0.11
CA GLY A 53 -8.18 -7.71 0.25
C GLY A 53 -8.83 -9.01 0.72
N MET A 54 -9.74 -8.95 1.70
CA MET A 54 -10.50 -10.13 2.15
C MET A 54 -11.36 -10.72 1.02
N CYS A 55 -12.05 -9.88 0.25
CA CYS A 55 -12.84 -10.35 -0.89
C CYS A 55 -11.97 -11.03 -1.95
N ARG A 56 -10.78 -10.48 -2.27
CA ARG A 56 -9.83 -11.12 -3.19
C ARG A 56 -9.33 -12.46 -2.66
N GLN A 57 -9.01 -12.52 -1.37
CA GLN A 57 -8.54 -13.72 -0.71
C GLN A 57 -9.60 -14.84 -0.71
N ILE A 58 -10.85 -14.52 -0.39
CA ILE A 58 -11.98 -15.47 -0.44
C ILE A 58 -12.19 -15.96 -1.88
N ALA A 59 -12.23 -15.04 -2.85
CA ALA A 59 -12.40 -15.38 -4.26
C ALA A 59 -11.33 -16.38 -4.73
N MET A 60 -10.08 -16.14 -4.35
CA MET A 60 -8.96 -17.01 -4.68
C MET A 60 -9.07 -18.39 -4.03
N PHE A 61 -9.25 -18.46 -2.70
CA PHE A 61 -9.26 -19.74 -1.99
C PHE A 61 -10.45 -20.62 -2.33
N LYS A 62 -11.59 -20.01 -2.68
CA LYS A 62 -12.80 -20.74 -3.03
C LYS A 62 -13.01 -20.92 -4.53
N HIS A 63 -12.14 -20.33 -5.36
CA HIS A 63 -12.25 -20.34 -6.81
C HIS A 63 -13.61 -19.79 -7.30
N ILE A 64 -14.06 -18.71 -6.68
CA ILE A 64 -15.33 -18.01 -7.02
C ILE A 64 -15.04 -16.62 -7.57
N SER A 65 -16.03 -15.99 -8.19
CA SER A 65 -15.90 -14.61 -8.65
C SER A 65 -15.76 -13.62 -7.49
N TYR A 66 -15.18 -12.45 -7.77
CA TYR A 66 -15.11 -11.36 -6.78
C TYR A 66 -16.50 -10.90 -6.30
N ALA A 67 -17.53 -10.99 -7.15
CA ALA A 67 -18.89 -10.65 -6.77
C ALA A 67 -19.44 -11.64 -5.73
N GLU A 68 -19.25 -12.95 -5.97
CA GLU A 68 -19.66 -14.01 -5.04
C GLU A 68 -18.90 -13.91 -3.71
N SER A 69 -17.61 -13.56 -3.74
CA SER A 69 -16.83 -13.41 -2.51
C SER A 69 -17.28 -12.22 -1.65
N ARG A 70 -17.74 -11.13 -2.25
CA ARG A 70 -18.41 -10.02 -1.52
C ARG A 70 -19.68 -10.49 -0.84
N GLU A 71 -20.54 -11.21 -1.55
CA GLU A 71 -21.79 -11.73 -0.97
C GLU A 71 -21.52 -12.70 0.18
N GLU A 72 -20.46 -13.50 0.08
CA GLU A 72 -20.04 -14.38 1.15
C GLU A 72 -19.58 -13.58 2.38
N LEU A 73 -18.73 -12.58 2.19
CA LEU A 73 -18.26 -11.76 3.31
C LEU A 73 -19.43 -11.02 3.99
N TRP A 74 -20.39 -10.50 3.20
CA TRP A 74 -21.61 -9.86 3.72
C TRP A 74 -22.51 -10.81 4.51
N ARG A 75 -22.55 -12.09 4.16
CA ARG A 75 -23.29 -13.11 4.92
C ARG A 75 -22.65 -13.44 6.27
N ASN A 76 -21.34 -13.23 6.40
CA ASN A 76 -20.55 -13.69 7.56
C ASN A 76 -19.97 -12.55 8.40
N SER A 77 -20.15 -11.29 8.01
CA SER A 77 -19.64 -10.13 8.71
C SER A 77 -20.62 -8.98 8.65
N GLU A 78 -20.73 -8.23 9.76
CA GLU A 78 -21.26 -6.87 9.70
C GLU A 78 -20.32 -6.00 8.84
N ILE A 79 -20.92 -5.14 8.01
CA ILE A 79 -20.21 -4.25 7.09
C ILE A 79 -20.51 -2.81 7.46
N ILE A 80 -19.44 -2.06 7.74
CA ILE A 80 -19.52 -0.66 8.10
C ILE A 80 -18.90 0.18 6.98
N TYR A 81 -19.64 1.20 6.54
CA TYR A 81 -19.14 2.23 5.63
C TYR A 81 -18.64 3.43 6.43
N LYS A 82 -17.43 3.90 6.14
CA LYS A 82 -16.78 5.03 6.83
C LYS A 82 -16.60 6.21 5.86
N PRO A 83 -17.05 7.42 6.22
CA PRO A 83 -16.66 8.62 5.47
C PRO A 83 -15.14 8.86 5.60
N VAL A 84 -14.57 9.65 4.68
CA VAL A 84 -13.11 9.85 4.56
C VAL A 84 -12.45 10.26 5.89
N ASP A 85 -13.08 11.13 6.68
CA ASP A 85 -12.59 11.64 7.96
C ASP A 85 -12.65 10.63 9.13
N LYS A 86 -13.27 9.46 8.92
CA LYS A 86 -13.38 8.38 9.92
C LYS A 86 -12.55 7.15 9.58
N LYS A 87 -11.81 7.18 8.47
CA LYS A 87 -10.89 6.12 8.08
C LYS A 87 -9.65 6.15 8.96
N ASP A 88 -8.95 5.03 9.04
CA ASP A 88 -7.72 4.94 9.82
C ASP A 88 -6.63 5.83 9.20
N VAL A 89 -5.84 6.48 10.05
CA VAL A 89 -4.81 7.42 9.61
C VAL A 89 -3.46 6.71 9.51
N TYR A 90 -2.85 6.80 8.33
CA TYR A 90 -1.53 6.26 8.06
C TYR A 90 -0.52 7.40 7.90
N VAL A 91 0.72 7.15 8.33
CA VAL A 91 1.86 8.02 8.05
C VAL A 91 2.84 7.26 7.17
N LYS A 92 3.10 7.80 5.98
CA LYS A 92 4.02 7.21 5.00
C LYS A 92 4.78 8.31 4.27
N ARG A 93 5.87 7.95 3.58
CA ARG A 93 6.63 8.87 2.75
C ARG A 93 5.97 9.01 1.39
N CYS A 94 5.71 10.23 0.95
CA CYS A 94 5.34 10.51 -0.44
C CYS A 94 6.56 10.29 -1.33
N VAL A 95 6.53 9.28 -2.19
CA VAL A 95 7.66 8.97 -3.06
C VAL A 95 7.50 9.49 -4.49
N ALA A 96 6.25 9.70 -4.92
CA ALA A 96 5.92 10.28 -6.20
C ALA A 96 4.66 11.15 -6.10
N VAL A 97 4.68 12.27 -6.83
CA VAL A 97 3.56 13.21 -6.92
C VAL A 97 2.86 13.09 -8.26
N ALA A 98 1.70 13.75 -8.36
CA ALA A 98 0.87 13.78 -9.55
C ALA A 98 1.65 14.12 -10.84
N GLY A 99 1.46 13.30 -11.87
CA GLY A 99 2.12 13.43 -13.17
C GLY A 99 3.49 12.74 -13.28
N GLU A 100 4.09 12.30 -12.18
CA GLU A 100 5.34 11.52 -12.23
C GLU A 100 5.08 10.05 -12.59
N THR A 101 6.09 9.36 -13.08
CA THR A 101 6.07 7.91 -13.31
C THR A 101 6.89 7.21 -12.26
N ILE A 102 6.34 6.20 -11.60
CA ILE A 102 7.05 5.31 -10.69
C ILE A 102 7.45 4.02 -11.40
N GLU A 103 8.57 3.45 -10.98
CA GLU A 103 8.97 2.11 -11.36
C GLU A 103 9.84 1.52 -10.24
N ILE A 104 9.67 0.25 -9.93
CA ILE A 104 10.54 -0.49 -9.03
C ILE A 104 11.25 -1.55 -9.86
N ARG A 105 12.58 -1.57 -9.82
CA ARG A 105 13.42 -2.57 -10.47
C ARG A 105 14.35 -3.17 -9.44
N ASP A 106 14.24 -4.47 -9.19
CA ASP A 106 15.05 -5.18 -8.19
C ASP A 106 15.11 -4.43 -6.85
N ARG A 107 13.93 -4.11 -6.32
CA ARG A 107 13.70 -3.33 -5.08
C ARG A 107 14.02 -1.84 -5.16
N LYS A 108 14.75 -1.38 -6.17
CA LYS A 108 15.15 0.02 -6.30
C LYS A 108 14.04 0.85 -6.92
N LEU A 109 13.71 1.97 -6.28
CA LEU A 109 12.68 2.88 -6.76
C LEU A 109 13.28 3.87 -7.77
N PHE A 110 12.56 4.07 -8.87
CA PHE A 110 12.85 5.05 -9.91
C PHE A 110 11.64 5.97 -10.09
N ILE A 111 11.90 7.28 -10.18
CA ILE A 111 10.92 8.32 -10.49
C ILE A 111 11.31 8.97 -11.80
N ASN A 112 10.41 8.97 -12.78
CA ASN A 112 10.66 9.49 -14.14
C ASN A 112 11.93 8.89 -14.76
N GLY A 113 12.15 7.59 -14.53
CA GLY A 113 13.31 6.84 -15.02
C GLY A 113 14.64 7.09 -14.27
N LYS A 114 14.67 7.98 -13.28
CA LYS A 114 15.86 8.26 -12.44
C LYS A 114 15.74 7.58 -11.09
N ALA A 115 16.84 7.08 -10.53
CA ALA A 115 16.83 6.51 -9.19
C ALA A 115 16.31 7.55 -8.18
N ALA A 116 15.39 7.12 -7.32
CA ALA A 116 14.82 7.96 -6.27
C ALA A 116 15.84 8.18 -5.14
N ASP A 117 15.65 9.26 -4.38
CA ASP A 117 16.44 9.50 -3.17
C ASP A 117 16.18 8.38 -2.14
N ILE A 118 17.25 7.95 -1.47
CA ILE A 118 17.20 6.88 -0.47
C ILE A 118 17.11 7.52 0.92
N PRO A 119 16.00 7.39 1.66
CA PRO A 119 15.95 7.87 3.03
C PRO A 119 16.87 7.01 3.91
N PRO A 120 17.53 7.61 4.94
CA PRO A 120 18.45 6.87 5.82
C PRO A 120 17.76 5.76 6.62
N THR A 121 16.45 5.86 6.80
CA THR A 121 15.58 4.89 7.47
C THR A 121 15.10 3.76 6.56
N LEU A 122 15.48 3.75 5.27
CA LEU A 122 15.06 2.73 4.31
C LEU A 122 15.57 1.34 4.72
N GLN A 123 14.65 0.39 4.83
CA GLN A 123 14.94 -1.00 5.16
C GLN A 123 14.31 -1.93 4.13
N TYR A 124 15.03 -3.02 3.84
CA TYR A 124 14.54 -4.17 3.09
C TYR A 124 14.83 -5.44 3.88
N ASN A 125 14.08 -6.51 3.63
CA ASN A 125 14.42 -7.80 4.22
C ASN A 125 15.67 -8.38 3.54
N TYR A 126 16.54 -8.96 4.35
CA TYR A 126 17.71 -9.73 3.94
C TYR A 126 17.70 -11.06 4.67
N ASP A 127 18.07 -12.11 3.97
CA ASP A 127 18.21 -13.45 4.52
C ASP A 127 19.66 -13.65 4.95
N LEU A 128 19.83 -14.08 6.21
CA LEU A 128 21.12 -14.24 6.85
C LEU A 128 21.36 -15.72 7.14
N LYS A 129 22.56 -16.20 6.80
CA LYS A 129 23.05 -17.51 7.25
C LYS A 129 23.95 -17.31 8.46
N ILE A 130 23.51 -17.82 9.61
CA ILE A 130 24.17 -17.61 10.91
C ILE A 130 24.70 -18.94 11.44
N ASP A 131 25.90 -18.90 12.01
CA ASP A 131 26.57 -20.02 12.68
C ASP A 131 26.54 -19.81 14.20
N GLY A 132 25.82 -20.67 14.91
CA GLY A 132 25.52 -20.49 16.33
C GLY A 132 24.52 -19.36 16.59
N ASP A 133 24.51 -18.85 17.82
CA ASP A 133 23.55 -17.82 18.23
C ASP A 133 24.00 -16.41 17.85
N ILE A 134 23.04 -15.52 17.63
CA ILE A 134 23.27 -14.09 17.47
C ILE A 134 22.89 -13.35 18.75
N ASN A 135 23.72 -12.40 19.16
CA ASN A 135 23.45 -11.63 20.37
C ASN A 135 22.31 -10.63 20.10
N GLU A 136 21.11 -10.94 20.60
CA GLU A 136 19.90 -10.11 20.43
C GLU A 136 20.10 -8.67 20.90
N LYS A 137 20.81 -8.46 22.01
CA LYS A 137 21.12 -7.10 22.50
C LYS A 137 21.92 -6.31 21.48
N ARG A 138 22.89 -6.95 20.82
CA ARG A 138 23.71 -6.31 19.77
C ARG A 138 22.89 -6.00 18.52
N LEU A 139 21.87 -6.80 18.20
CA LEU A 139 20.92 -6.50 17.13
C LEU A 139 20.01 -5.31 17.49
N ALA A 140 19.50 -5.29 18.73
CA ALA A 140 18.70 -4.20 19.25
C ALA A 140 19.47 -2.86 19.30
N ASP A 141 20.76 -2.89 19.68
CA ASP A 141 21.66 -1.72 19.65
C ASP A 141 21.85 -1.17 18.22
N LEU A 142 21.70 -2.02 17.20
CA LEU A 142 21.70 -1.64 15.78
C LEU A 142 20.32 -1.26 15.24
N GLY A 143 19.28 -1.28 16.09
CA GLY A 143 17.91 -0.96 15.72
C GLY A 143 17.20 -2.07 14.92
N ILE A 144 17.71 -3.30 14.95
CA ILE A 144 17.10 -4.46 14.30
C ILE A 144 16.13 -5.10 15.29
N THR A 145 14.83 -5.02 15.01
CA THR A 145 13.78 -5.47 15.93
C THR A 145 12.76 -6.43 15.32
N GLU A 146 12.84 -6.65 14.00
CA GLU A 146 11.89 -7.48 13.26
C GLU A 146 12.61 -8.70 12.68
N GLU A 147 12.24 -9.88 13.18
CA GLU A 147 12.81 -11.17 12.80
C GLU A 147 11.71 -12.07 12.20
N MET A 148 12.00 -12.69 11.07
CA MET A 148 11.20 -13.78 10.51
C MET A 148 12.08 -15.02 10.29
N PHE A 149 11.69 -16.15 10.89
CA PHE A 149 12.40 -17.41 10.69
C PHE A 149 12.05 -18.02 9.34
N ILE A 150 13.06 -18.37 8.54
CA ILE A 150 12.90 -19.10 7.28
C ILE A 150 13.69 -20.41 7.41
N SER A 151 12.99 -21.55 7.43
CA SER A 151 13.65 -22.85 7.54
C SER A 151 13.40 -23.71 6.31
N LYS A 152 14.46 -23.94 5.54
CA LYS A 152 14.76 -25.22 4.88
C LYS A 152 16.27 -25.42 4.89
N GLU A 153 16.74 -26.38 5.68
CA GLU A 153 18.12 -26.91 5.65
C GLU A 153 19.26 -25.98 6.13
N GLY A 154 19.03 -25.19 7.19
CA GLY A 154 20.11 -24.63 8.02
C GLY A 154 19.96 -23.15 8.34
N TYR A 155 19.33 -22.86 9.50
CA TYR A 155 19.25 -21.56 10.20
C TYR A 155 19.39 -20.31 9.31
N GLN A 156 18.40 -20.09 8.44
CA GLN A 156 18.23 -18.83 7.74
C GLN A 156 17.23 -17.95 8.50
N VAL A 157 17.62 -16.70 8.73
CA VAL A 157 16.75 -15.73 9.38
C VAL A 157 16.65 -14.51 8.50
N SER A 158 15.42 -14.01 8.32
CA SER A 158 15.17 -12.78 7.59
C SER A 158 15.03 -11.61 8.55
N TYR A 159 15.79 -10.54 8.32
CA TYR A 159 15.70 -9.30 9.09
C TYR A 159 15.43 -8.12 8.16
N ALA A 160 14.64 -7.15 8.63
CA ALA A 160 14.53 -5.84 7.99
C ALA A 160 15.77 -5.00 8.33
N LEU A 161 16.61 -4.71 7.32
CA LEU A 161 17.90 -4.05 7.51
C LEU A 161 18.05 -2.81 6.64
N THR A 162 18.70 -1.79 7.19
CA THR A 162 19.23 -0.66 6.41
C THR A 162 20.52 -1.05 5.70
N ASP A 163 20.88 -0.32 4.65
CA ASP A 163 22.17 -0.50 3.97
C ASP A 163 23.37 -0.30 4.91
N SER A 164 23.27 0.61 5.89
CA SER A 164 24.31 0.79 6.92
C SER A 164 24.42 -0.42 7.84
N THR A 165 23.28 -0.98 8.25
CA THR A 165 23.25 -2.16 9.13
C THR A 165 23.81 -3.38 8.42
N VAL A 166 23.47 -3.60 7.14
CA VAL A 166 24.05 -4.67 6.31
C VAL A 166 25.57 -4.56 6.27
N LYS A 167 26.13 -3.35 6.11
CA LYS A 167 27.59 -3.14 6.10
C LYS A 167 28.24 -3.49 7.43
N ILE A 168 27.59 -3.20 8.56
CA ILE A 168 28.08 -3.51 9.90
C ILE A 168 28.04 -5.03 10.17
N LEU A 169 26.93 -5.67 9.81
CA LEU A 169 26.73 -7.11 10.06
C LEU A 169 27.73 -7.99 9.31
N LYS A 170 28.26 -7.55 8.17
CA LYS A 170 29.33 -8.26 7.44
C LYS A 170 30.62 -8.48 8.26
N PHE A 171 30.83 -7.72 9.33
CA PHE A 171 31.98 -7.88 10.22
C PHE A 171 31.73 -8.82 11.41
N PHE A 172 30.53 -9.37 11.54
CA PHE A 172 30.20 -10.28 12.64
C PHE A 172 30.69 -11.70 12.28
N PRO A 173 31.53 -12.33 13.12
CA PRO A 173 32.20 -13.59 12.76
C PRO A 173 31.23 -14.80 12.61
N ASN A 174 30.06 -14.72 13.23
CA ASN A 174 28.99 -15.72 13.17
C ASN A 174 28.08 -15.55 11.94
N ILE A 175 28.10 -14.40 11.24
CA ILE A 175 27.30 -14.19 10.02
C ILE A 175 28.11 -14.65 8.81
N LYS A 176 27.71 -15.75 8.19
CA LYS A 176 28.42 -16.36 7.06
C LYS A 176 27.98 -15.80 5.72
N GLU A 177 26.70 -15.43 5.61
CA GLU A 177 26.12 -14.90 4.38
C GLU A 177 25.02 -13.89 4.71
N ILE A 178 24.90 -12.86 3.85
CA ILE A 178 23.80 -11.90 3.86
C ILE A 178 23.36 -11.73 2.41
N SER A 179 22.14 -12.15 2.09
CA SER A 179 21.57 -12.06 0.76
C SER A 179 20.27 -11.24 0.76
N PRO A 180 20.02 -10.43 -0.29
CA PRO A 180 18.71 -9.83 -0.51
C PRO A 180 17.56 -10.85 -0.50
N HIS A 181 16.55 -10.62 0.32
CA HIS A 181 15.26 -11.30 0.14
C HIS A 181 14.51 -10.56 -0.96
N GLN A 182 14.40 -11.12 -2.17
CA GLN A 182 13.79 -10.42 -3.31
C GLN A 182 13.11 -11.39 -4.29
N PHE A 183 12.04 -10.91 -4.93
CA PHE A 183 11.42 -11.60 -6.07
C PHE A 183 11.96 -11.09 -7.39
N SER A 184 12.24 -12.02 -8.30
CA SER A 184 12.54 -11.70 -9.70
C SER A 184 11.29 -11.21 -10.43
N LYS A 185 11.48 -10.55 -11.57
CA LYS A 185 10.36 -10.13 -12.42
C LYS A 185 9.54 -11.33 -12.87
N GLY A 186 8.23 -11.29 -12.64
CA GLY A 186 7.31 -12.38 -13.00
C GLY A 186 7.28 -13.53 -12.00
N GLU A 187 8.09 -13.48 -10.93
CA GLU A 187 7.91 -14.38 -9.79
C GLU A 187 6.77 -13.87 -8.92
N TYR A 188 5.94 -14.82 -8.50
CA TYR A 188 4.82 -14.63 -7.58
C TYR A 188 4.85 -15.75 -6.55
N LEU A 189 4.69 -15.45 -5.27
CA LEU A 189 4.28 -16.48 -4.33
C LEU A 189 2.75 -16.65 -4.36
N PRO A 190 2.24 -17.88 -4.53
CA PRO A 190 0.81 -18.15 -4.34
C PRO A 190 0.42 -17.68 -2.94
N SER A 191 -0.59 -16.81 -2.86
CA SER A 191 -1.04 -16.22 -1.60
C SER A 191 -1.50 -17.29 -0.61
N ILE A 192 -0.65 -17.61 0.36
CA ILE A 192 -1.05 -18.31 1.57
C ILE A 192 -1.00 -17.27 2.71
N LEU A 193 -2.11 -17.10 3.43
CA LEU A 193 -2.22 -16.28 4.66
C LEU A 193 -2.05 -14.76 4.54
N GLY A 194 -2.10 -14.18 3.34
CA GLY A 194 -2.18 -12.72 3.17
C GLY A 194 -0.82 -12.02 3.00
N ILE A 195 -0.15 -12.36 1.87
CA ILE A 195 0.98 -11.67 1.16
C ILE A 195 2.35 -12.38 1.35
N PRO A 196 3.15 -12.60 0.27
CA PRO A 196 3.43 -11.63 -0.80
C PRO A 196 3.09 -11.98 -2.25
N ASP A 197 2.24 -11.11 -2.83
CA ASP A 197 2.33 -10.50 -4.18
C ASP A 197 0.97 -10.01 -4.72
N ASP A 198 -0.04 -9.87 -3.83
CA ASP A 198 -1.27 -9.13 -4.11
C ASP A 198 -1.00 -7.61 -4.17
N VAL A 199 -0.26 -7.18 -5.19
CA VAL A 199 0.04 -5.77 -5.45
C VAL A 199 -0.98 -5.17 -6.41
N PHE A 200 -1.24 -3.88 -6.24
CA PHE A 200 -2.06 -3.08 -7.14
C PHE A 200 -1.55 -3.22 -8.60
N PRO A 201 -2.42 -3.39 -9.61
CA PRO A 201 -3.88 -3.27 -9.55
C PRO A 201 -4.62 -4.60 -9.35
N HIS A 202 -3.97 -5.64 -8.83
CA HIS A 202 -4.60 -6.95 -8.59
C HIS A 202 -5.14 -7.62 -9.87
N SER A 203 -4.43 -7.43 -10.98
CA SER A 203 -4.82 -7.96 -12.29
C SER A 203 -3.64 -8.69 -12.93
N PRO A 204 -3.85 -9.90 -13.50
CA PRO A 204 -2.80 -10.66 -14.17
C PRO A 204 -2.23 -9.95 -15.42
N THR A 205 -2.95 -8.96 -15.96
CA THR A 205 -2.46 -8.09 -17.05
C THR A 205 -1.19 -7.34 -16.65
N PHE A 206 -1.01 -7.08 -15.34
CA PHE A 206 0.15 -6.41 -14.78
C PHE A 206 0.93 -7.40 -13.94
N PRO A 207 1.91 -8.11 -14.54
CA PRO A 207 2.78 -9.01 -13.82
C PRO A 207 3.80 -8.19 -13.01
N TRP A 208 3.31 -7.49 -11.99
CA TRP A 208 4.10 -6.73 -11.02
C TRP A 208 4.10 -7.44 -9.68
N ASN A 209 5.20 -7.32 -8.96
CA ASN A 209 5.30 -7.73 -7.56
C ASN A 209 5.90 -6.58 -6.73
N ARG A 210 6.09 -6.81 -5.43
CA ARG A 210 6.56 -5.75 -4.51
C ARG A 210 7.97 -5.22 -4.79
N ASP A 211 8.77 -5.98 -5.55
CA ASP A 211 10.19 -5.73 -5.84
C ASP A 211 10.44 -5.34 -7.30
N ASN A 212 9.47 -5.60 -8.18
CA ASN A 212 9.46 -5.32 -9.62
C ASN A 212 8.07 -4.84 -10.03
N PHE A 213 7.92 -3.52 -10.12
CA PHE A 213 6.62 -2.84 -10.25
C PHE A 213 6.66 -1.75 -11.31
N GLY A 214 5.58 -1.59 -12.05
CA GLY A 214 5.47 -0.51 -13.03
C GLY A 214 6.17 -0.80 -14.36
N PRO A 215 6.41 0.23 -15.18
CA PRO A 215 6.17 1.65 -14.87
C PRO A 215 4.69 2.00 -14.70
N LEU A 216 4.38 2.94 -13.80
CA LEU A 216 3.03 3.45 -13.54
C LEU A 216 3.04 4.98 -13.44
N VAL A 217 2.17 5.64 -14.20
CA VAL A 217 1.99 7.09 -14.14
C VAL A 217 1.03 7.43 -12.99
N ILE A 218 1.43 8.36 -12.12
CA ILE A 218 0.58 8.88 -11.06
C ILE A 218 -0.39 9.90 -11.66
N PRO A 219 -1.71 9.71 -11.56
CA PRO A 219 -2.68 10.63 -12.14
C PRO A 219 -2.54 12.06 -11.61
N ARG A 220 -2.72 13.02 -12.51
CA ARG A 220 -2.78 14.46 -12.21
C ARG A 220 -4.14 14.98 -12.59
N LYS A 221 -4.64 15.95 -11.84
CA LYS A 221 -5.85 16.68 -12.19
C LYS A 221 -5.78 17.16 -13.64
N TRP A 222 -6.88 16.96 -14.37
CA TRP A 222 -7.03 17.26 -15.80
C TRP A 222 -6.19 16.40 -16.76
N MET A 223 -5.41 15.43 -16.27
CA MET A 223 -4.80 14.44 -17.14
C MET A 223 -5.89 13.56 -17.75
N ILE A 224 -5.74 13.26 -19.04
CA ILE A 224 -6.64 12.37 -19.78
C ILE A 224 -5.92 11.05 -20.00
N VAL A 225 -6.58 9.95 -19.66
CA VAL A 225 -6.11 8.58 -19.95
C VAL A 225 -7.07 7.88 -20.89
N LYS A 226 -6.51 6.98 -21.72
CA LYS A 226 -7.32 6.05 -22.51
C LYS A 226 -7.78 4.90 -21.60
N LEU A 227 -9.05 4.54 -21.71
CA LEU A 227 -9.63 3.39 -21.04
C LEU A 227 -9.82 2.22 -22.01
N THR A 228 -9.36 1.07 -21.56
CA THR A 228 -9.53 -0.26 -22.17
C THR A 228 -9.76 -1.25 -21.04
N LEU A 229 -10.27 -2.46 -21.33
CA LEU A 229 -10.38 -3.50 -20.31
C LEU A 229 -9.04 -3.81 -19.62
N ASP A 230 -7.94 -3.71 -20.37
CA ASP A 230 -6.59 -3.93 -19.82
C ASP A 230 -6.11 -2.82 -18.90
N SER A 231 -6.47 -1.56 -19.17
CA SER A 231 -6.04 -0.40 -18.38
C SER A 231 -7.00 -0.06 -17.25
N LEU A 232 -8.26 -0.52 -17.32
CA LEU A 232 -9.29 -0.22 -16.34
C LEU A 232 -8.92 -0.60 -14.90
N PRO A 233 -8.25 -1.73 -14.61
CA PRO A 233 -7.83 -2.07 -13.24
C PRO A 233 -6.96 -0.99 -12.58
N LEU A 234 -6.21 -0.20 -13.37
CA LEU A 234 -5.42 0.91 -12.83
C LEU A 234 -6.29 2.09 -12.37
N TYR A 235 -7.50 2.25 -12.91
CA TYR A 235 -8.27 3.50 -12.75
C TYR A 235 -9.68 3.28 -12.20
N GLU A 236 -10.17 2.04 -12.10
CA GLU A 236 -11.55 1.75 -11.69
C GLU A 236 -11.91 2.39 -10.35
N ARG A 237 -11.04 2.25 -9.34
CA ARG A 237 -11.27 2.80 -8.00
C ARG A 237 -11.22 4.33 -7.99
N ILE A 238 -10.38 4.93 -8.84
CA ILE A 238 -10.35 6.37 -9.02
C ILE A 238 -11.70 6.85 -9.56
N ILE A 239 -12.16 6.23 -10.64
CA ILE A 239 -13.37 6.65 -11.35
C ILE A 239 -14.61 6.43 -10.48
N ASP A 240 -14.75 5.24 -9.90
CA ASP A 240 -15.95 4.78 -9.20
C ASP A 240 -16.01 5.34 -7.78
N VAL A 241 -14.95 5.12 -7.00
CA VAL A 241 -14.95 5.39 -5.56
C VAL A 241 -14.44 6.80 -5.24
N TYR A 242 -13.27 7.18 -5.75
CA TYR A 242 -12.64 8.45 -5.35
C TYR A 242 -13.23 9.68 -6.04
N GLU A 243 -13.71 9.54 -7.27
CA GLU A 243 -14.28 10.65 -8.05
C GLU A 243 -15.79 10.52 -8.28
N HIS A 244 -16.41 9.55 -7.59
CA HIS A 244 -17.86 9.37 -7.45
C HIS A 244 -18.61 9.31 -8.79
N ASN A 245 -18.19 8.46 -9.72
CA ASN A 245 -18.92 8.19 -10.95
C ASN A 245 -19.48 6.78 -10.96
N ASP A 246 -20.59 6.55 -11.66
CA ASP A 246 -21.09 5.19 -11.93
C ASP A 246 -20.26 4.54 -13.04
N LEU A 247 -19.35 3.63 -12.68
CA LEU A 247 -18.53 2.87 -13.64
C LEU A 247 -19.18 1.51 -13.93
N ALA A 248 -19.47 1.25 -15.20
CA ALA A 248 -20.00 -0.04 -15.64
C ALA A 248 -19.25 -0.59 -16.86
N VAL A 249 -19.00 -1.90 -16.86
CA VAL A 249 -18.47 -2.64 -18.01
C VAL A 249 -19.56 -3.56 -18.55
N ARG A 250 -19.89 -3.44 -19.85
CA ARG A 250 -20.87 -4.30 -20.52
C ARG A 250 -20.22 -4.93 -21.75
N GLY A 251 -19.83 -6.19 -21.63
CA GLY A 251 -19.01 -6.86 -22.64
C GLY A 251 -17.66 -6.17 -22.79
N LYS A 252 -17.41 -5.57 -23.96
CA LYS A 252 -16.16 -4.83 -24.26
C LYS A 252 -16.26 -3.32 -24.05
N ASP A 253 -17.45 -2.82 -23.73
CA ASP A 253 -17.74 -1.40 -23.66
C ASP A 253 -17.70 -0.90 -22.22
N ILE A 254 -17.04 0.24 -22.00
CA ILE A 254 -16.93 0.92 -20.70
C ILE A 254 -17.90 2.10 -20.70
N PHE A 255 -18.64 2.24 -19.61
CA PHE A 255 -19.61 3.31 -19.39
C PHE A 255 -19.25 4.06 -18.10
N ILE A 256 -19.31 5.38 -18.14
CA ILE A 256 -19.17 6.25 -16.98
C ILE A 256 -20.41 7.14 -16.93
N ASN A 257 -21.16 7.10 -15.82
CA ASN A 257 -22.44 7.80 -15.66
C ASN A 257 -23.42 7.49 -16.79
N GLY A 258 -23.51 6.22 -17.18
CA GLY A 258 -24.36 5.73 -18.27
C GLY A 258 -23.88 6.06 -19.68
N GLN A 259 -22.81 6.83 -19.86
CA GLN A 259 -22.27 7.19 -21.17
C GLN A 259 -21.11 6.29 -21.56
N LYS A 260 -21.18 5.69 -22.75
CA LYS A 260 -20.08 4.90 -23.31
C LYS A 260 -18.88 5.80 -23.56
N THR A 261 -17.71 5.42 -23.05
CA THR A 261 -16.46 6.18 -23.20
C THR A 261 -15.26 5.24 -23.36
N ASN A 262 -14.17 5.79 -23.89
CA ASN A 262 -12.87 5.17 -24.01
C ASN A 262 -11.77 6.03 -23.38
N SER A 263 -12.14 7.03 -22.57
CA SER A 263 -11.21 7.90 -21.89
C SER A 263 -11.78 8.42 -20.57
N TYR A 264 -10.89 8.90 -19.71
CA TYR A 264 -11.25 9.55 -18.46
C TYR A 264 -10.36 10.77 -18.19
N THR A 265 -10.95 11.82 -17.61
CA THR A 265 -10.24 13.01 -17.16
C THR A 265 -10.29 13.07 -15.64
N PHE A 266 -9.14 13.05 -14.98
CA PHE A 266 -9.07 13.07 -13.52
C PHE A 266 -9.49 14.44 -12.95
N LYS A 267 -10.24 14.42 -11.85
CA LYS A 267 -10.80 15.59 -11.15
C LYS A 267 -9.90 16.09 -10.01
N GLN A 268 -8.93 15.29 -9.55
CA GLN A 268 -7.98 15.66 -8.51
C GLN A 268 -6.57 15.11 -8.74
N ASP A 269 -5.61 15.58 -7.93
CA ASP A 269 -4.25 15.05 -7.91
C ASP A 269 -4.17 13.77 -7.07
N TYR A 270 -3.22 12.92 -7.43
CA TYR A 270 -2.96 11.65 -6.75
C TYR A 270 -1.49 11.54 -6.36
N TYR A 271 -1.24 10.69 -5.36
CA TYR A 271 0.08 10.52 -4.77
C TYR A 271 0.39 9.03 -4.60
N TRP A 272 1.68 8.71 -4.65
CA TRP A 272 2.18 7.38 -4.31
C TRP A 272 2.97 7.45 -3.02
N VAL A 273 2.60 6.62 -2.05
CA VAL A 273 3.23 6.61 -0.73
C VAL A 273 3.81 5.26 -0.39
N MET A 274 4.96 5.25 0.26
CA MET A 274 5.64 4.01 0.67
C MET A 274 6.15 4.14 2.10
N GLY A 275 6.16 3.01 2.82
CA GLY A 275 6.87 2.93 4.10
C GLY A 275 8.37 2.78 3.87
N ASP A 276 9.16 3.25 4.82
CA ASP A 276 10.61 3.08 4.76
C ASP A 276 11.01 1.62 5.06
N ASN A 277 10.25 0.88 5.86
CA ASN A 277 10.39 -0.58 5.98
C ASN A 277 9.66 -1.27 4.83
N ARG A 278 10.34 -1.40 3.68
CA ARG A 278 9.71 -1.70 2.38
C ARG A 278 9.09 -3.09 2.31
N HIS A 279 9.63 -4.12 2.95
CA HIS A 279 8.97 -5.45 2.86
C HIS A 279 7.86 -5.64 3.91
N ASN A 280 7.86 -4.84 4.98
CA ASN A 280 6.91 -4.97 6.10
C ASN A 280 5.97 -3.77 6.21
N SER A 281 5.75 -3.04 5.11
CA SER A 281 4.86 -1.88 5.05
C SER A 281 3.71 -2.16 4.09
N LEU A 282 2.49 -2.19 4.62
CA LEU A 282 1.31 -1.95 3.80
C LEU A 282 1.35 -0.48 3.34
N ASP A 283 1.46 -0.29 2.03
CA ASP A 283 1.57 0.99 1.33
C ASP A 283 0.97 0.97 -0.08
N SER A 284 1.18 2.02 -0.89
CA SER A 284 0.57 2.17 -2.22
C SER A 284 0.84 1.00 -3.17
N ARG A 285 1.89 0.20 -2.96
CA ARG A 285 2.07 -1.04 -3.73
C ARG A 285 0.89 -1.99 -3.61
N TYR A 286 0.14 -1.93 -2.52
CA TYR A 286 -0.96 -2.86 -2.22
C TYR A 286 -2.33 -2.24 -2.45
N TRP A 287 -2.54 -0.96 -2.15
CA TRP A 287 -3.85 -0.31 -2.31
C TRP A 287 -3.91 0.70 -3.47
N GLY A 288 -2.78 0.96 -4.13
CA GLY A 288 -2.68 1.93 -5.22
C GLY A 288 -2.61 3.38 -4.75
N PHE A 289 -3.30 4.26 -5.47
CA PHE A 289 -3.17 5.71 -5.34
C PHE A 289 -3.78 6.27 -4.05
N VAL A 290 -3.16 7.32 -3.51
CA VAL A 290 -3.72 8.16 -2.44
C VAL A 290 -4.29 9.44 -3.07
N PRO A 291 -5.61 9.70 -2.98
CA PRO A 291 -6.20 10.93 -3.50
C PRO A 291 -5.81 12.15 -2.67
N GLU A 292 -5.77 13.34 -3.29
CA GLU A 292 -5.46 14.60 -2.60
C GLU A 292 -6.38 14.89 -1.41
N ASP A 293 -7.67 14.57 -1.54
CA ASP A 293 -8.68 14.76 -0.48
C ASP A 293 -8.54 13.78 0.70
N HIS A 294 -7.69 12.74 0.60
CA HIS A 294 -7.37 11.86 1.72
C HIS A 294 -6.18 12.38 2.54
N ILE A 295 -5.42 13.36 2.05
CA ILE A 295 -4.23 13.87 2.71
C ILE A 295 -4.64 14.86 3.82
N LEU A 296 -4.28 14.52 5.05
CA LEU A 296 -4.48 15.38 6.22
C LEU A 296 -3.42 16.49 6.29
N GLY A 297 -2.16 16.15 5.98
CA GLY A 297 -1.08 17.12 5.94
C GLY A 297 0.32 16.50 5.99
N LYS A 298 1.33 17.36 6.00
CA LYS A 298 2.73 16.98 6.23
C LYS A 298 2.97 16.80 7.73
N VAL A 299 3.72 15.77 8.10
CA VAL A 299 4.20 15.57 9.45
C VAL A 299 5.51 16.35 9.61
N VAL A 300 5.47 17.46 10.35
CA VAL A 300 6.62 18.38 10.50
C VAL A 300 7.46 18.08 11.76
N LEU A 301 7.02 17.17 12.63
CA LEU A 301 7.67 16.88 13.91
C LEU A 301 7.82 15.36 14.12
N ASN A 302 9.07 14.88 14.06
CA ASN A 302 9.46 13.59 14.64
C ASN A 302 9.92 13.82 16.08
N PHE A 303 9.02 13.77 17.05
CA PHE A 303 9.40 13.61 18.45
C PHE A 303 9.72 12.14 18.70
N ASN A 304 11.00 11.83 18.92
CA ASN A 304 11.44 10.49 19.29
C ASN A 304 11.20 10.32 20.80
N MET A 305 10.13 9.64 21.19
CA MET A 305 9.75 9.37 22.60
C MET A 305 10.66 8.34 23.31
N LYS A 306 11.86 8.06 22.80
CA LYS A 306 12.77 7.08 23.42
C LYS A 306 13.57 7.58 24.64
N ASN A 307 13.38 8.83 25.08
CA ASN A 307 14.12 9.42 26.22
C ASN A 307 13.22 10.03 27.32
N LEU A 308 11.98 9.56 27.48
CA LEU A 308 11.17 9.86 28.67
C LEU A 308 10.81 8.55 29.36
N PHE A 309 11.37 8.40 30.56
CA PHE A 309 11.40 7.25 31.49
C PHE A 309 12.59 6.29 31.33
#